data_AF-A0A176S5X7-F1
#
_entry.id   AF-A0A176S5X7-F1
#
_cell.length_a   1.000
_cell.length_b   1.000
_cell.length_c   1.000
_cell.angle_alpha   90.00
_cell.angle_beta   90.00
_cell.angle_gamma   90.00
#
_symmetry.space_group_name_H-M   'P 1'
#
loop_
_entity.id
_entity.type
_entity.pdbx_description
1 polymer ?
#
loop_
_entity_poly.entity_id
_entity_poly.type
_entity_poly.pdbx_seq_one_letter_code
_entity_poly.pdbx_strand_id
1 'polypeptide(L)'
;MNLNTAKVIILFLCSIVAISSKATTWGGTQVNDPIKEGETCDVYQPASYGSYIYHWSSKYDQVFWPLTDEHGIWFCNKSGFTAFIGDFEGISENEKYDITKYLQKNYKGKGDIESKLVLIEGIYSLRNTDHSFKNKLLRVLSRWYQNLGQIEKANDYRRKAFVDIKVKLRTKLPEGQKLEYLYLAANYSRLFGEIDESDKYIKQLITATKNLEDKKLKGFSEYLTKLANETKYIQPGGRLHPEK
;
A
#
# COMPACT_ATOMS: atom_id res chain seq x y z
N MET A 1 26.26 35.07 44.00
CA MET A 1 25.53 34.42 42.88
C MET A 1 24.05 34.76 43.06
N ASN A 2 23.51 35.64 42.21
CA ASN A 2 22.21 36.29 42.44
C ASN A 2 21.03 35.34 42.21
N LEU A 3 20.11 35.26 43.17
CA LEU A 3 18.86 34.48 43.14
C LEU A 3 18.00 34.72 41.87
N ASN A 4 18.22 35.82 41.15
CA ASN A 4 17.52 36.18 39.92
C ASN A 4 18.05 35.49 38.65
N THR A 5 19.24 34.88 38.69
CA THR A 5 19.77 34.10 37.55
C THR A 5 19.25 32.66 37.51
N ALA A 6 18.80 32.11 38.65
CA ALA A 6 18.26 30.76 38.72
C ALA A 6 16.82 30.64 38.18
N LYS A 7 16.04 31.73 38.19
CA LYS A 7 14.64 31.72 37.69
C LYS A 7 14.53 31.79 36.17
N VAL A 8 15.53 32.33 35.47
CA VAL A 8 15.52 32.41 34.00
C VAL A 8 15.89 31.07 33.35
N ILE A 9 16.64 30.21 34.06
CA ILE A 9 17.05 28.90 33.55
C ILE A 9 15.90 27.86 33.67
N ILE A 10 14.99 28.03 34.63
CA ILE A 10 13.87 27.09 34.85
C ILE A 10 12.72 27.34 33.85
N LEU A 11 12.53 28.56 33.34
CA LEU A 11 11.50 28.83 32.32
C LEU A 11 11.90 28.37 30.91
N PHE A 12 13.19 28.13 30.66
CA PHE A 12 13.70 27.65 29.37
C PHE A 12 13.69 26.11 29.24
N LEU A 13 13.46 25.39 30.34
CA LEU A 13 13.46 23.92 30.37
C LEU A 13 12.08 23.27 30.08
N CYS A 14 11.00 24.06 29.99
CA CYS A 14 9.66 23.55 29.63
C CYS A 14 9.35 23.67 28.12
N SER A 15 10.29 24.16 27.31
CA SER A 15 10.19 24.19 25.84
C SER A 15 10.76 22.91 25.20
N ILE A 16 10.75 21.79 25.94
CA ILE A 16 11.14 20.48 25.42
C ILE A 16 10.06 20.02 24.44
N VAL A 17 10.29 20.40 23.20
CA VAL A 17 10.01 19.69 21.96
C VAL A 17 8.70 18.88 21.97
N ALA A 18 7.62 19.53 21.55
CA ALA A 18 6.50 18.82 20.93
C ALA A 18 6.97 18.26 19.57
N ILE A 19 7.83 17.22 19.60
CA ILE A 19 8.05 16.39 18.43
C ILE A 19 6.71 15.73 18.18
N SER A 20 6.00 16.15 17.13
CA SER A 20 4.86 15.39 16.64
C SER A 20 5.34 13.98 16.35
N SER A 21 5.06 13.03 17.25
CA SER A 21 5.49 11.65 17.06
C SER A 21 4.78 11.12 15.81
N LYS A 22 5.53 10.96 14.72
CA LYS A 22 5.06 10.35 13.47
C LYS A 22 5.30 8.84 13.56
N ALA A 23 4.73 8.21 14.58
CA ALA A 23 4.93 6.80 14.87
C ALA A 23 3.60 6.05 14.78
N THR A 24 3.57 4.99 13.97
CA THR A 24 2.49 4.00 14.00
C THR A 24 2.76 3.03 15.14
N THR A 25 1.73 2.58 15.84
CA THR A 25 1.85 1.56 16.88
C THR A 25 1.03 0.33 16.53
N TRP A 26 1.51 -0.81 17.03
CA TRP A 26 0.95 -2.13 16.76
C TRP A 26 0.59 -2.81 18.09
N GLY A 27 -0.52 -3.54 18.09
CA GLY A 27 -0.91 -4.44 19.17
C GLY A 27 -0.91 -5.88 18.70
N GLY A 28 -0.33 -6.79 19.48
CA GLY A 28 -0.42 -8.23 19.21
C GLY A 28 -1.83 -8.75 19.48
N THR A 29 -2.28 -9.71 18.68
CA THR A 29 -3.57 -10.40 18.83
C THR A 29 -3.48 -11.82 18.27
N GLN A 30 -4.50 -12.63 18.52
CA GLN A 30 -4.65 -13.97 17.95
C GLN A 30 -5.86 -14.03 17.04
N VAL A 31 -5.70 -14.70 15.90
CA VAL A 31 -6.76 -14.97 14.93
C VAL A 31 -6.82 -16.46 14.64
N ASN A 32 -7.98 -16.99 14.26
CA ASN A 32 -8.10 -18.39 13.86
C ASN A 32 -7.32 -18.65 12.56
N ASP A 33 -6.62 -19.79 12.49
CA ASP A 33 -5.97 -20.23 11.26
C ASP A 33 -7.03 -20.68 10.24
N PRO A 34 -7.13 -20.04 9.06
CA PRO A 34 -8.20 -20.37 8.10
C PRO A 34 -8.04 -21.75 7.44
N ILE A 35 -6.86 -22.36 7.56
CA ILE A 35 -6.49 -23.62 6.93
C ILE A 35 -6.44 -24.76 7.94
N LYS A 36 -5.93 -24.51 9.14
CA LYS A 36 -5.78 -25.53 10.18
C LYS A 36 -6.81 -25.33 11.30
N GLU A 37 -7.90 -26.07 11.22
CA GLU A 37 -9.01 -25.99 12.18
C GLU A 37 -8.54 -26.19 13.63
N GLY A 38 -9.07 -25.35 14.54
CA GLY A 38 -8.74 -25.36 15.96
C GLY A 38 -7.41 -24.70 16.33
N GLU A 39 -6.65 -24.22 15.34
CA GLU A 39 -5.38 -23.53 15.58
C GLU A 39 -5.54 -22.01 15.45
N THR A 40 -4.62 -21.28 16.08
CA THR A 40 -4.56 -19.82 16.01
C THR A 40 -3.20 -19.35 15.53
N CYS A 41 -3.18 -18.11 15.03
CA CYS A 41 -2.01 -17.41 14.53
C CYS A 41 -1.82 -16.12 15.33
N ASP A 42 -0.61 -15.92 15.85
CA ASP A 42 -0.21 -14.67 16.46
C ASP A 42 0.05 -13.64 15.36
N VAL A 43 -0.72 -12.56 15.35
CA VAL A 43 -0.66 -11.49 14.35
C VAL A 43 -0.69 -10.13 15.04
N TYR A 44 -0.52 -9.07 14.25
CA TYR A 44 -0.54 -7.70 14.75
C TYR A 44 -1.68 -6.89 14.13
N GLN A 45 -2.22 -5.95 14.89
CA GLN A 45 -3.24 -5.01 14.46
C GLN A 45 -2.83 -3.56 14.73
N PRO A 46 -3.29 -2.62 13.89
CA PRO A 46 -3.20 -1.19 14.15
C PRO A 46 -3.66 -0.82 15.55
N ALA A 47 -2.76 -0.29 16.38
CA ALA A 47 -3.12 0.30 17.67
C ALA A 47 -3.27 1.82 17.58
N SER A 48 -2.40 2.50 16.82
CA SER A 48 -2.51 3.93 16.54
C SER A 48 -1.79 4.30 15.26
N TYR A 49 -2.35 5.26 14.53
CA TYR A 49 -1.75 5.87 13.35
C TYR A 49 -2.36 7.26 13.11
N GLY A 50 -1.68 8.08 12.33
CA GLY A 50 -2.16 9.41 11.96
C GLY A 50 -2.12 9.66 10.46
N SER A 51 -2.64 10.80 10.02
CA SER A 51 -2.70 11.18 8.60
C SER A 51 -1.33 11.34 7.93
N TYR A 52 -0.23 11.33 8.70
CA TYR A 52 1.13 11.35 8.15
C TYR A 52 1.43 10.13 7.26
N ILE A 53 0.72 8.99 7.42
CA ILE A 53 0.90 7.81 6.57
C ILE A 53 0.60 8.10 5.08
N TYR A 54 -0.30 9.06 4.82
CA TYR A 54 -0.65 9.48 3.45
C TYR A 54 0.42 10.37 2.79
N HIS A 55 1.47 10.72 3.54
CA HIS A 55 2.61 11.49 3.06
C HIS A 55 3.85 10.62 2.81
N TRP A 56 3.81 9.33 3.17
CA TRP A 56 4.89 8.40 2.91
C TRP A 56 5.08 8.14 1.42
N SER A 57 6.26 7.68 1.04
CA SER A 57 6.62 7.47 -0.37
C SER A 57 5.74 6.46 -1.10
N SER A 58 5.04 5.57 -0.39
CA SER A 58 4.11 4.63 -0.99
C SER A 58 2.86 5.29 -1.60
N LYS A 59 2.61 6.57 -1.29
CA LYS A 59 1.55 7.38 -1.91
C LYS A 59 1.64 7.45 -3.44
N TYR A 60 2.81 7.27 -4.05
CA TYR A 60 2.92 7.30 -5.52
C TYR A 60 2.33 6.05 -6.18
N ASP A 61 2.28 4.93 -5.45
CA ASP A 61 1.55 3.71 -5.82
C ASP A 61 0.12 3.67 -5.26
N GLN A 62 -0.31 4.72 -4.51
CA GLN A 62 -1.57 4.76 -3.75
C GLN A 62 -1.75 3.52 -2.87
N VAL A 63 -0.64 3.01 -2.33
CA VAL A 63 -0.62 1.94 -1.34
C VAL A 63 -0.22 2.55 -0.01
N PHE A 64 -0.97 2.28 1.04
CA PHE A 64 -0.76 2.89 2.34
C PHE A 64 -0.60 1.83 3.42
N TRP A 65 -0.04 2.25 4.54
CA TRP A 65 -0.07 1.49 5.78
C TRP A 65 -1.51 1.06 6.10
N PRO A 66 -1.75 -0.15 6.60
CA PRO A 66 -0.76 -1.13 7.07
C PRO A 66 -0.08 -1.98 5.99
N LEU A 67 -0.53 -1.93 4.72
CA LEU A 67 -0.08 -2.86 3.66
C LEU A 67 1.40 -2.70 3.24
N THR A 68 2.06 -1.64 3.71
CA THR A 68 3.45 -1.32 3.41
C THR A 68 4.41 -1.62 4.57
N ASP A 69 3.93 -2.29 5.60
CA ASP A 69 4.64 -2.62 6.84
C ASP A 69 4.54 -4.12 7.10
N GLU A 70 5.56 -4.71 7.71
CA GLU A 70 5.67 -6.17 7.86
C GLU A 70 4.52 -6.77 8.66
N HIS A 71 4.00 -6.03 9.64
CA HIS A 71 2.84 -6.42 10.44
C HIS A 71 1.53 -6.37 9.64
N GLY A 72 1.52 -5.70 8.49
CA GLY A 72 0.42 -5.73 7.52
C GLY A 72 0.33 -7.03 6.72
N ILE A 73 1.30 -7.95 6.88
CA ILE A 73 1.26 -9.30 6.32
C ILE A 73 1.01 -10.27 7.48
N TRP A 74 -0.21 -10.77 7.57
CA TRP A 74 -0.58 -11.80 8.55
C TRP A 74 -0.11 -13.17 8.08
N PHE A 75 0.52 -13.91 9.00
CA PHE A 75 1.18 -15.17 8.69
C PHE A 75 0.97 -16.20 9.78
N CYS A 76 0.46 -17.37 9.40
CA CYS A 76 0.29 -18.52 10.26
C CYS A 76 1.50 -19.45 10.17
N ASN A 77 2.36 -19.45 11.18
CA ASN A 77 3.55 -20.33 11.20
C ASN A 77 3.21 -21.83 11.05
N LYS A 78 2.04 -22.27 11.53
CA LYS A 78 1.66 -23.68 11.53
C LYS A 78 1.20 -24.18 10.15
N SER A 79 0.33 -23.44 9.46
CA SER A 79 -0.19 -23.81 8.15
C SER A 79 0.58 -23.21 6.97
N GLY A 80 1.31 -22.12 7.19
CA GLY A 80 1.87 -21.29 6.13
C GLY A 80 0.86 -20.32 5.51
N PHE A 81 -0.40 -20.30 5.98
CA PHE A 81 -1.40 -19.37 5.46
C PHE A 81 -0.92 -17.93 5.64
N THR A 82 -0.93 -17.17 4.55
CA THR A 82 -0.42 -15.80 4.49
C THR A 82 -1.42 -14.93 3.75
N ALA A 83 -1.83 -13.83 4.36
CA ALA A 83 -2.74 -12.86 3.74
C ALA A 83 -2.40 -11.45 4.21
N PHE A 84 -2.97 -10.43 3.57
CA PHE A 84 -2.90 -9.09 4.13
C PHE A 84 -3.77 -9.00 5.38
N ILE A 85 -3.38 -8.09 6.27
CA ILE A 85 -4.10 -7.79 7.49
C ILE A 85 -5.61 -7.63 7.26
N GLY A 86 -6.39 -8.32 8.09
CA GLY A 86 -7.86 -8.30 8.04
C GLY A 86 -8.49 -9.26 7.03
N ASP A 87 -7.70 -10.10 6.35
CA ASP A 87 -8.18 -10.94 5.25
C ASP A 87 -7.97 -12.46 5.50
N PHE A 88 -8.26 -12.88 6.73
CA PHE A 88 -8.31 -14.29 7.14
C PHE A 88 -9.73 -14.89 7.07
N GLU A 89 -10.73 -14.05 6.83
CA GLU A 89 -12.15 -14.43 6.80
C GLU A 89 -12.69 -14.49 5.37
N GLY A 90 -13.91 -15.02 5.21
CA GLY A 90 -14.61 -15.03 3.92
C GLY A 90 -13.97 -15.94 2.87
N ILE A 91 -13.23 -16.96 3.30
CA ILE A 91 -12.63 -17.97 2.41
C ILE A 91 -13.61 -19.13 2.27
N SER A 92 -14.05 -19.39 1.04
CA SER A 92 -14.95 -20.51 0.74
C SER A 92 -14.25 -21.86 0.92
N GLU A 93 -15.03 -22.94 1.13
CA GLU A 93 -14.46 -24.29 1.29
C GLU A 93 -13.65 -24.74 0.08
N ASN A 94 -14.04 -24.35 -1.13
CA ASN A 94 -13.28 -24.64 -2.35
C ASN A 94 -11.93 -23.90 -2.35
N GLU A 95 -11.92 -22.62 -1.98
CA GLU A 95 -10.67 -21.85 -1.86
C GLU A 95 -9.77 -22.44 -0.76
N LYS A 96 -10.33 -22.80 0.41
CA LYS A 96 -9.56 -23.45 1.49
C LYS A 96 -8.90 -24.73 1.00
N TYR A 97 -9.63 -25.57 0.25
CA TYR A 97 -9.09 -26.81 -0.31
C TYR A 97 -7.92 -26.56 -1.27
N ASP A 98 -8.07 -25.64 -2.22
CA ASP A 98 -7.03 -25.33 -3.19
C ASP A 98 -5.82 -24.66 -2.54
N ILE A 99 -6.06 -23.75 -1.58
CA ILE A 99 -5.00 -23.11 -0.79
C ILE A 99 -4.25 -24.14 0.05
N THR A 100 -4.95 -25.10 0.67
CA THR A 100 -4.32 -26.17 1.45
C THR A 100 -3.35 -26.97 0.59
N LYS A 101 -3.78 -27.37 -0.62
CA LYS A 101 -2.91 -28.07 -1.58
C LYS A 101 -1.71 -27.23 -2.00
N TYR A 102 -1.93 -25.95 -2.28
CA TYR A 102 -0.86 -25.02 -2.62
C TYR A 102 0.18 -24.92 -1.49
N LEU A 103 -0.28 -24.78 -0.24
CA LEU A 103 0.58 -24.65 0.94
C LEU A 103 1.39 -25.92 1.21
N GLN A 104 0.80 -27.11 1.07
CA GLN A 104 1.52 -28.39 1.20
C GLN A 104 2.74 -28.48 0.27
N LYS A 105 2.66 -27.89 -0.93
CA LYS A 105 3.75 -27.90 -1.90
C LYS A 105 4.76 -26.76 -1.69
N ASN A 106 4.27 -25.57 -1.35
CA ASN A 106 5.05 -24.33 -1.45
C ASN A 106 5.53 -23.79 -0.09
N TYR A 107 4.85 -24.10 1.02
CA TYR A 107 5.31 -23.68 2.34
C TYR A 107 6.50 -24.54 2.80
N LYS A 108 7.59 -23.89 3.19
CA LYS A 108 8.86 -24.53 3.60
C LYS A 108 9.25 -24.23 5.05
N GLY A 109 8.30 -23.83 5.89
CA GLY A 109 8.58 -23.47 7.29
C GLY A 109 9.30 -22.12 7.48
N LYS A 110 9.46 -21.33 6.41
CA LYS A 110 10.12 -20.01 6.45
C LYS A 110 9.10 -18.89 6.45
N GLY A 111 9.35 -17.87 7.27
CA GLY A 111 8.49 -16.69 7.44
C GLY A 111 9.21 -15.36 7.18
N ASP A 112 10.30 -15.36 6.40
CA ASP A 112 10.88 -14.11 5.92
C ASP A 112 9.93 -13.40 4.95
N ILE A 113 10.13 -12.10 4.74
CA ILE A 113 9.23 -11.27 3.94
C ILE A 113 9.11 -11.78 2.50
N GLU A 114 10.21 -12.18 1.86
CA GLU A 114 10.15 -12.64 0.47
C GLU A 114 9.36 -13.94 0.34
N SER A 115 9.59 -14.90 1.24
CA SER A 115 8.79 -16.14 1.31
C SER A 115 7.30 -15.85 1.52
N LYS A 116 6.96 -14.92 2.42
CA LYS A 116 5.57 -14.49 2.65
C LYS A 116 4.94 -13.85 1.40
N LEU A 117 5.70 -13.05 0.65
CA LEU A 117 5.22 -12.42 -0.59
C LEU A 117 4.96 -13.44 -1.71
N VAL A 118 5.73 -14.53 -1.76
CA VAL A 118 5.45 -15.63 -2.69
C VAL A 118 4.18 -16.39 -2.27
N LEU A 119 4.03 -16.67 -0.98
CA LEU A 119 2.84 -17.36 -0.46
C LEU A 119 1.56 -16.54 -0.69
N ILE A 120 1.58 -15.25 -0.36
CA ILE A 120 0.41 -14.38 -0.50
C ILE A 120 -0.01 -14.20 -1.96
N GLU A 121 0.92 -14.08 -2.91
CA GLU A 121 0.62 -14.00 -4.34
C GLU A 121 -0.05 -15.30 -4.82
N GLY A 122 0.51 -16.45 -4.45
CA GLY A 122 -0.07 -17.74 -4.80
C GLY A 122 -1.44 -17.97 -4.18
N ILE A 123 -1.62 -17.64 -2.90
CA ILE A 123 -2.92 -17.72 -2.21
C ILE A 123 -3.95 -16.86 -2.91
N TYR A 124 -3.65 -15.58 -3.19
CA TYR A 124 -4.60 -14.70 -3.85
C TYR A 124 -4.88 -15.07 -5.31
N SER A 125 -3.98 -15.81 -5.97
CA SER A 125 -4.26 -16.37 -7.31
C SER A 125 -5.35 -17.45 -7.30
N LEU A 126 -5.56 -18.10 -6.15
CA LEU A 126 -6.58 -19.12 -5.92
C LEU A 126 -7.89 -18.53 -5.39
N ARG A 127 -7.88 -17.27 -4.96
CA ARG A 127 -9.06 -16.60 -4.40
C ARG A 127 -9.91 -15.93 -5.47
N ASN A 128 -11.22 -15.98 -5.28
CA ASN A 128 -12.19 -15.29 -6.12
C ASN A 128 -12.27 -13.81 -5.76
N THR A 129 -11.30 -13.03 -6.24
CA THR A 129 -11.21 -11.59 -6.00
C THR A 129 -11.52 -10.78 -7.25
N ASP A 130 -12.08 -9.59 -7.06
CA ASP A 130 -12.39 -8.69 -8.15
C ASP A 130 -11.14 -8.05 -8.78
N HIS A 131 -11.32 -7.39 -9.93
CA HIS A 131 -10.22 -6.75 -10.65
C HIS A 131 -9.54 -5.62 -9.86
N SER A 132 -10.30 -4.85 -9.07
CA SER A 132 -9.76 -3.75 -8.27
C SER A 132 -8.81 -4.29 -7.20
N PHE A 133 -9.21 -5.38 -6.55
CA PHE A 133 -8.38 -6.11 -5.60
C PHE A 133 -7.11 -6.62 -6.26
N LYS A 134 -7.22 -7.31 -7.40
CA LYS A 134 -6.06 -7.85 -8.14
C LYS A 134 -5.08 -6.75 -8.53
N ASN A 135 -5.58 -5.60 -8.98
CA ASN A 135 -4.74 -4.44 -9.28
C ASN A 135 -4.02 -3.93 -8.02
N LYS A 136 -4.75 -3.75 -6.91
CA LYS A 136 -4.19 -3.34 -5.63
C LYS A 136 -3.12 -4.32 -5.13
N LEU A 137 -3.33 -5.63 -5.26
CA LEU A 137 -2.32 -6.66 -4.94
C LEU A 137 -1.03 -6.44 -5.72
N LEU A 138 -1.09 -6.23 -7.04
CA LEU A 138 0.10 -5.96 -7.86
C LEU A 138 0.85 -4.72 -7.36
N ARG A 139 0.13 -3.66 -6.97
CA ARG A 139 0.73 -2.44 -6.42
C ARG A 139 1.39 -2.69 -5.07
N VAL A 140 0.76 -3.44 -4.17
CA VAL A 140 1.33 -3.81 -2.87
C VAL A 140 2.60 -4.65 -3.07
N LEU A 141 2.56 -5.68 -3.93
CA LEU A 141 3.72 -6.50 -4.27
C LEU A 141 4.86 -5.65 -4.84
N SER A 142 4.55 -4.73 -5.76
CA SER A 142 5.56 -3.82 -6.31
C SER A 142 6.25 -2.99 -5.24
N ARG A 143 5.48 -2.48 -4.26
CA ARG A 143 6.03 -1.70 -3.15
C ARG A 143 6.97 -2.54 -2.28
N TRP A 144 6.57 -3.76 -1.96
CA TRP A 144 7.39 -4.67 -1.19
C TRP A 144 8.69 -5.06 -1.91
N TYR A 145 8.62 -5.46 -3.18
CA TYR A 145 9.82 -5.80 -3.94
C TYR A 145 10.75 -4.59 -4.13
N GLN A 146 10.20 -3.37 -4.25
CA GLN A 146 11.03 -2.17 -4.23
C GLN A 146 11.76 -1.97 -2.89
N ASN A 147 11.08 -2.20 -1.76
CA ASN A 147 11.69 -2.11 -0.43
C ASN A 147 12.78 -3.18 -0.23
N LEU A 148 12.61 -4.36 -0.83
CA LEU A 148 13.63 -5.43 -0.85
C LEU A 148 14.79 -5.16 -1.83
N GLY A 149 14.79 -4.03 -2.54
CA GLY A 149 15.81 -3.69 -3.54
C GLY A 149 15.66 -4.39 -4.89
N GLN A 150 14.61 -5.19 -5.07
CA GLN A 150 14.30 -5.90 -6.31
C GLN A 150 13.52 -5.00 -7.28
N ILE A 151 14.19 -3.94 -7.78
CA ILE A 151 13.57 -2.86 -8.56
C ILE A 151 12.93 -3.37 -9.86
N GLU A 152 13.61 -4.26 -10.60
CA GLU A 152 13.08 -4.81 -11.85
C GLU A 152 11.77 -5.57 -11.62
N LYS A 153 11.75 -6.47 -10.64
CA LYS A 153 10.57 -7.23 -10.25
C LYS A 153 9.43 -6.31 -9.80
N ALA A 154 9.74 -5.28 -9.01
CA ALA A 154 8.75 -4.27 -8.63
C ALA A 154 8.13 -3.58 -9.86
N ASN A 155 8.98 -3.21 -10.83
CA ASN A 155 8.54 -2.54 -12.05
C ASN A 155 7.75 -3.47 -12.99
N ASP A 156 8.00 -4.77 -12.98
CA ASP A 156 7.16 -5.75 -13.70
C ASP A 156 5.74 -5.83 -13.12
N TYR A 157 5.59 -5.83 -11.78
CA TYR A 157 4.27 -5.74 -11.16
C TYR A 157 3.55 -4.42 -11.50
N ARG A 158 4.27 -3.29 -11.46
CA ARG A 158 3.70 -1.99 -11.88
C ARG A 158 3.28 -2.00 -13.34
N ARG A 159 4.06 -2.63 -14.22
CA ARG A 159 3.71 -2.75 -15.64
C ARG A 159 2.41 -3.54 -15.82
N LYS A 160 2.24 -4.67 -15.10
CA LYS A 160 0.99 -5.44 -15.08
C LYS A 160 -0.19 -4.59 -14.58
N ALA A 161 -0.01 -3.89 -13.46
CA ALA A 161 -1.04 -3.02 -12.89
C ALA A 161 -1.41 -1.88 -13.85
N PHE A 162 -0.42 -1.29 -14.52
CA PHE A 162 -0.61 -0.21 -15.48
C PHE A 162 -1.40 -0.66 -16.71
N VAL A 163 -1.10 -1.84 -17.26
CA VAL A 163 -1.86 -2.42 -18.38
C VAL A 163 -3.34 -2.56 -18.03
N ASP A 164 -3.65 -3.13 -16.86
CA ASP A 164 -5.03 -3.28 -16.38
C ASP A 164 -5.71 -1.91 -16.17
N ILE A 165 -5.02 -0.94 -15.55
CA ILE A 165 -5.50 0.43 -15.37
C ILE A 165 -5.86 1.07 -16.72
N LYS A 166 -5.00 0.95 -17.74
CA LYS A 166 -5.26 1.51 -19.07
C LYS A 166 -6.50 0.91 -19.71
N VAL A 167 -6.76 -0.38 -19.52
CA VAL A 167 -7.99 -1.03 -19.99
C VAL A 167 -9.20 -0.50 -19.23
N LYS A 168 -9.13 -0.42 -17.89
CA LYS A 168 -10.25 0.02 -17.04
C LYS A 168 -10.63 1.49 -17.28
N LEU A 169 -9.67 2.36 -17.55
CA LEU A 169 -9.92 3.77 -17.87
C LEU A 169 -10.73 3.97 -19.17
N ARG A 170 -10.85 2.95 -20.03
CA ARG A 170 -11.71 2.96 -21.23
C ARG A 170 -13.15 2.55 -20.95
N THR A 171 -13.46 2.18 -19.71
CA THR A 171 -14.80 1.74 -19.27
C THR A 171 -15.41 2.75 -18.30
N LYS A 172 -16.69 2.57 -17.95
CA LYS A 172 -17.31 3.37 -16.91
C LYS A 172 -16.81 2.90 -15.54
N LEU A 173 -16.20 3.81 -14.79
CA LEU A 173 -15.70 3.57 -13.43
C LEU A 173 -16.41 4.48 -12.43
N PRO A 174 -16.53 4.07 -11.15
CA PRO A 174 -16.84 4.98 -10.05
C PRO A 174 -15.85 6.16 -10.04
N GLU A 175 -16.33 7.37 -9.71
CA GLU A 175 -15.53 8.60 -9.79
C GLU A 175 -14.21 8.48 -9.00
N GLY A 176 -14.25 7.97 -7.76
CA GLY A 176 -13.06 7.81 -6.94
C GLY A 176 -12.02 6.88 -7.57
N GLN A 177 -12.46 5.75 -8.12
CA GLN A 177 -11.57 4.80 -8.79
C GLN A 177 -10.98 5.41 -10.08
N LYS A 178 -11.78 6.18 -10.83
CA LYS A 178 -11.30 6.90 -12.01
C LYS A 178 -10.20 7.89 -11.64
N LEU A 179 -10.38 8.66 -10.57
CA LEU A 179 -9.36 9.62 -10.08
C LEU A 179 -8.06 8.90 -9.68
N GLU A 180 -8.17 7.84 -8.87
CA GLU A 180 -7.02 7.02 -8.45
C GLU A 180 -6.26 6.47 -9.67
N TYR A 181 -6.98 5.90 -10.63
CA TYR A 181 -6.39 5.26 -11.81
C TYR A 181 -5.75 6.25 -12.76
N LEU A 182 -6.33 7.44 -12.95
CA LEU A 182 -5.69 8.51 -13.73
C LEU A 182 -4.38 8.97 -13.09
N TYR A 183 -4.34 9.12 -11.77
CA TYR A 183 -3.13 9.47 -11.04
C TYR A 183 -2.05 8.36 -11.14
N LEU A 184 -2.42 7.10 -10.93
CA LEU A 184 -1.51 5.96 -11.07
C LEU A 184 -0.98 5.81 -12.50
N ALA A 185 -1.85 5.96 -13.50
CA ALA A 185 -1.48 5.94 -14.90
C ALA A 185 -0.47 7.03 -15.23
N ALA A 186 -0.65 8.25 -14.70
CA ALA A 186 0.31 9.33 -14.87
C ALA A 186 1.69 8.98 -14.28
N ASN A 187 1.72 8.43 -13.06
CA ASN A 187 2.95 8.04 -12.38
C ASN A 187 3.68 6.89 -13.08
N TYR A 188 2.96 5.84 -13.49
CA TYR A 188 3.55 4.72 -14.22
C TYR A 188 4.02 5.11 -15.62
N SER A 189 3.30 6.00 -16.31
CA SER A 189 3.75 6.55 -17.59
C SER A 189 5.12 7.25 -17.42
N ARG A 190 5.30 8.08 -16.37
CA ARG A 190 6.63 8.68 -16.08
C ARG A 190 7.70 7.65 -15.80
N LEU A 191 7.40 6.69 -14.93
CA LEU A 191 8.33 5.61 -14.58
C LEU A 191 8.81 4.83 -15.83
N PHE A 192 7.95 4.68 -16.83
CA PHE A 192 8.27 3.96 -18.06
C PHE A 192 8.72 4.88 -19.21
N GLY A 193 9.00 6.16 -18.94
CA GLY A 193 9.49 7.11 -19.94
C GLY A 193 8.43 7.63 -20.92
N GLU A 194 7.15 7.30 -20.70
CA GLU A 194 6.00 7.75 -21.50
C GLU A 194 5.56 9.16 -21.03
N ILE A 195 6.42 10.15 -21.21
CA ILE A 195 6.23 11.53 -20.70
C ILE A 195 4.92 12.15 -21.19
N ASP A 196 4.67 12.11 -22.50
CA ASP A 196 3.48 12.73 -23.09
C ASP A 196 2.18 12.05 -22.62
N GLU A 197 2.20 10.74 -22.44
CA GLU A 197 1.05 9.99 -21.90
C GLU A 197 0.79 10.36 -20.46
N SER A 198 1.84 10.53 -19.64
CA SER A 198 1.70 11.04 -18.28
C SER A 198 0.98 12.39 -18.25
N ASP A 199 1.40 13.33 -19.10
CA ASP A 199 0.79 14.66 -19.15
C ASP A 199 -0.67 14.62 -19.63
N LYS A 200 -1.01 13.69 -20.54
CA LYS A 200 -2.42 13.44 -20.90
C LYS A 200 -3.22 12.93 -19.70
N TYR A 201 -2.71 11.99 -18.93
CA TYR A 201 -3.40 11.48 -17.75
C TYR A 201 -3.56 12.54 -16.66
N ILE A 202 -2.56 13.40 -16.44
CA ILE A 202 -2.68 14.53 -15.50
C ILE A 202 -3.77 15.51 -15.96
N LYS A 203 -3.83 15.85 -17.25
CA LYS A 203 -4.90 16.70 -17.79
C LYS A 203 -6.28 16.07 -17.58
N GLN A 204 -6.40 14.77 -17.83
CA GLN A 204 -7.65 14.03 -17.59
C GLN A 204 -8.03 14.00 -16.10
N LEU A 205 -7.07 13.84 -15.20
CA LEU A 205 -7.29 13.90 -13.76
C LEU A 205 -7.85 15.27 -13.36
N ILE A 206 -7.23 16.36 -13.82
CA ILE A 206 -7.69 17.74 -13.56
C ILE A 206 -9.09 17.99 -14.11
N THR A 207 -9.42 17.47 -15.29
CA THR A 207 -10.78 17.58 -15.83
C THR A 207 -11.78 16.78 -15.00
N ALA A 208 -11.42 15.56 -14.58
CA ALA A 208 -12.28 14.74 -13.73
C ALA A 208 -12.53 15.37 -12.35
N THR A 209 -11.54 16.04 -11.77
CA THR A 209 -11.70 16.71 -10.46
C THR A 209 -12.62 17.93 -10.55
N LYS A 210 -12.61 18.66 -11.67
CA LYS A 210 -13.51 19.81 -11.91
C LYS A 210 -14.96 19.39 -12.11
N ASN A 211 -15.19 18.22 -12.68
CA ASN A 211 -16.53 17.70 -13.01
C ASN A 211 -17.05 16.71 -11.96
N LEU A 212 -16.51 16.75 -10.75
CA LEU A 212 -16.82 15.81 -9.68
C LEU A 212 -18.24 16.03 -9.15
N GLU A 213 -19.07 14.98 -9.16
CA GLU A 213 -20.43 15.03 -8.64
C GLU A 213 -20.48 14.67 -7.14
N ASP A 214 -19.72 13.67 -6.71
CA ASP A 214 -19.69 13.26 -5.31
C ASP A 214 -18.82 14.20 -4.44
N LYS A 215 -19.48 15.04 -3.65
CA LYS A 215 -18.84 15.98 -2.71
C LYS A 215 -17.94 15.30 -1.69
N LYS A 216 -18.15 14.01 -1.36
CA LYS A 216 -17.30 13.26 -0.43
C LYS A 216 -15.90 13.03 -0.99
N LEU A 217 -15.76 13.03 -2.32
CA LEU A 217 -14.48 12.83 -2.99
C LEU A 217 -13.65 14.11 -3.10
N LYS A 218 -14.16 15.28 -2.67
CA LYS A 218 -13.47 16.56 -2.80
C LYS A 218 -12.06 16.52 -2.19
N GLY A 219 -11.93 16.10 -0.94
CA GLY A 219 -10.62 16.01 -0.26
C GLY A 219 -9.65 15.03 -0.93
N PHE A 220 -10.16 13.91 -1.46
CA PHE A 220 -9.35 12.95 -2.21
C PHE A 220 -8.88 13.54 -3.56
N SER A 221 -9.76 14.24 -4.27
CA SER A 221 -9.45 14.88 -5.53
C SER A 221 -8.39 16.00 -5.37
N GLU A 222 -8.49 16.78 -4.29
CA GLU A 222 -7.51 17.82 -3.93
C GLU A 222 -6.16 17.20 -3.56
N TYR A 223 -6.18 16.12 -2.78
CA TYR A 223 -4.99 15.34 -2.43
C TYR A 223 -4.26 14.84 -3.68
N LEU A 224 -4.96 14.16 -4.59
CA LEU A 224 -4.34 13.65 -5.83
C LEU A 224 -3.83 14.77 -6.74
N THR A 225 -4.58 15.86 -6.87
CA THR A 225 -4.15 17.03 -7.67
C THR A 225 -2.87 17.64 -7.10
N LYS A 226 -2.75 17.73 -5.77
CA LYS A 226 -1.52 18.19 -5.13
C LYS A 226 -0.35 17.25 -5.42
N LEU A 227 -0.56 15.94 -5.34
CA LEU A 227 0.47 14.95 -5.64
C LEU A 227 0.88 14.93 -7.12
N ALA A 228 -0.04 15.17 -8.05
CA ALA A 228 0.24 15.20 -9.48
C ALA A 228 1.31 16.24 -9.86
N ASN A 229 1.49 17.30 -9.07
CA ASN A 229 2.57 18.27 -9.26
C ASN A 229 3.97 17.67 -9.02
N GLU A 230 4.05 16.56 -8.29
CA GLU A 230 5.29 15.83 -7.99
C GLU A 230 5.60 14.76 -9.05
N THR A 231 4.60 14.30 -9.81
CA THR A 231 4.72 13.25 -10.83
C THR A 231 5.82 13.54 -11.85
N LYS A 232 6.00 14.81 -12.25
CA LYS A 232 7.03 15.22 -13.22
C LYS A 232 8.48 14.96 -12.79
N TYR A 233 8.73 14.70 -11.50
CA TYR A 233 10.07 14.40 -10.98
C TYR A 233 10.32 12.88 -10.82
N ILE A 234 9.37 12.03 -11.23
CA ILE A 234 9.60 10.57 -11.28
C ILE A 234 10.55 10.28 -12.44
N GLN A 235 11.69 9.66 -12.13
CA GLN A 235 12.70 9.28 -13.11
C GLN A 235 12.36 7.94 -13.79
N PRO A 236 12.62 7.79 -15.10
CA PRO A 236 12.42 6.52 -15.80
C PRO A 236 13.27 5.38 -15.22
N GLY A 237 12.71 4.18 -15.20
CA GLY A 237 13.41 2.92 -14.86
C GLY A 237 13.80 2.73 -13.38
N GLY A 238 13.71 3.78 -12.57
CA GLY A 238 14.13 3.77 -11.17
C GLY A 238 13.05 3.32 -10.18
N ARG A 239 13.09 3.94 -9.00
CA ARG A 239 12.05 3.80 -7.97
C ARG A 239 10.86 4.67 -8.34
N LEU A 240 9.66 4.26 -7.95
CA LEU A 240 8.49 5.14 -8.03
C LEU A 240 8.52 6.15 -6.88
N HIS A 241 9.47 7.07 -6.95
CA HIS A 241 9.69 8.15 -6.00
C HIS A 241 10.22 9.38 -6.75
N PRO A 242 9.52 10.52 -6.71
CA PRO A 242 10.01 11.80 -7.17
C PRO A 242 11.35 12.18 -6.53
N GLU A 243 12.40 12.33 -7.33
CA GLU A 243 13.69 12.85 -6.86
C GLU A 243 13.68 14.37 -7.04
N LYS A 244 13.61 15.11 -5.92
CA LYS A 244 13.68 16.58 -5.87
C LYS A 244 15.04 17.02 -5.36
#